data_AF-A0A937K2R5-F1
#
_entry.id   AF-A0A937K2R5-F1
#
_cell.length_a   1.000
_cell.length_b   1.000
_cell.length_c   1.000
_cell.angle_alpha   90.00
_cell.angle_beta   90.00
_cell.angle_gamma   90.00
#
_symmetry.space_group_name_H-M   'P 1'
#
loop_
_entity.id
_entity.type
_entity.pdbx_description
1 polymer ?
#
loop_
_entity_poly.entity_id
_entity_poly.type
_entity_poly.pdbx_seq_one_letter_code
_entity_poly.pdbx_strand_id
1 'polypeptide(L)'
;MITKEIEFSKLRHAYTTIKKFLEDSSGVEVNSVNQRIAEDLGLFGDDNYFLLEQFVEKFELEHEGLEYERYFYSEAELFDSKAALFNLFTLSVWLPMKTIELLTLNKFKLNKPSFYKPEHPVNDMTFKDMLTWYLEGTYATSEHVQYRIKST
;
A
#
# COMPACT_ATOMS: atom_id res chain seq x y z
N MET A 1 8.10 -21.04 -5.97
CA MET A 1 9.17 -20.09 -5.63
C MET A 1 10.39 -20.41 -6.47
N ILE A 2 10.81 -19.49 -7.34
CA ILE A 2 11.94 -19.60 -8.27
C ILE A 2 13.11 -18.85 -7.65
N THR A 3 14.25 -19.51 -7.51
CA THR A 3 15.47 -18.86 -7.00
C THR A 3 16.30 -18.34 -8.18
N LYS A 4 16.61 -17.04 -8.16
CA LYS A 4 17.44 -16.38 -9.17
C LYS A 4 18.68 -15.80 -8.54
N GLU A 5 19.79 -15.90 -9.25
CA GLU A 5 21.04 -15.29 -8.83
C GLU A 5 21.14 -13.85 -9.35
N ILE A 6 21.49 -12.92 -8.46
CA ILE A 6 21.66 -11.51 -8.79
C ILE A 6 22.98 -10.97 -8.23
N GLU A 7 23.60 -10.06 -8.97
CA GLU A 7 24.74 -9.30 -8.46
C GLU A 7 24.30 -8.31 -7.39
N PHE A 8 25.08 -8.19 -6.31
CA PHE A 8 24.78 -7.25 -5.23
C PHE A 8 24.68 -5.80 -5.72
N SER A 9 25.53 -5.40 -6.67
CA SER A 9 25.50 -4.09 -7.32
C SER A 9 24.15 -3.80 -7.97
N LYS A 10 23.63 -4.75 -8.75
CA LYS A 10 22.33 -4.64 -9.43
C LYS A 10 21.19 -4.55 -8.43
N LEU A 11 21.18 -5.43 -7.42
CA LEU A 11 20.15 -5.42 -6.37
C LEU A 11 20.17 -4.11 -5.57
N ARG A 12 21.34 -3.63 -5.18
CA ARG A 12 21.50 -2.37 -4.44
C ARG A 12 21.03 -1.17 -5.27
N HIS A 13 21.35 -1.15 -6.56
CA HIS A 13 20.88 -0.09 -7.46
C HIS A 13 19.36 -0.10 -7.55
N ALA A 14 18.75 -1.25 -7.85
CA ALA A 14 17.29 -1.41 -7.90
C ALA A 14 16.62 -0.97 -6.59
N TYR A 15 17.13 -1.44 -5.45
CA TYR A 15 16.62 -1.05 -4.13
C TYR A 15 16.62 0.47 -3.95
N THR A 16 17.74 1.12 -4.25
CA THR A 16 17.90 2.57 -4.05
C THR A 16 16.99 3.36 -4.99
N THR A 17 16.86 2.92 -6.25
CA THR A 17 16.00 3.55 -7.25
C THR A 17 14.53 3.51 -6.84
N ILE A 18 14.05 2.32 -6.43
CA ILE A 18 12.64 2.13 -6.07
C ILE A 18 12.33 2.79 -4.73
N LYS A 19 13.24 2.68 -3.76
CA LYS A 19 13.13 3.41 -2.49
C LYS A 19 12.92 4.89 -2.76
N LYS A 20 13.81 5.51 -3.54
CA LYS A 20 13.72 6.93 -3.84
C LYS A 20 12.43 7.28 -4.60
N PHE A 21 12.02 6.47 -5.57
CA PHE A 21 10.76 6.66 -6.28
C PHE A 21 9.56 6.71 -5.33
N LEU A 22 9.47 5.76 -4.40
CA LEU A 22 8.39 5.71 -3.41
C LEU A 22 8.42 6.89 -2.43
N GLU A 23 9.60 7.29 -1.97
CA GLU A 23 9.77 8.44 -1.09
C GLU A 23 9.39 9.75 -1.80
N ASP A 24 9.79 9.92 -3.06
CA ASP A 24 9.46 11.10 -3.87
C ASP A 24 7.94 11.17 -4.14
N SER A 25 7.27 10.04 -4.37
CA SER A 25 5.83 9.99 -4.66
C SER A 25 4.94 10.10 -3.42
N SER A 26 5.35 9.52 -2.28
CA SER A 26 4.54 9.53 -1.04
C SER A 26 4.87 10.71 -0.12
N GLY A 27 6.07 11.28 -0.21
CA GLY A 27 6.60 12.21 0.79
C GLY A 27 6.91 11.55 2.14
N VAL A 28 6.88 10.22 2.22
CA VAL A 28 7.11 9.42 3.43
C VAL A 28 8.41 8.63 3.29
N GLU A 29 9.20 8.55 4.37
CA GLU A 29 10.45 7.76 4.38
C GLU A 29 10.17 6.25 4.31
N VAL A 30 10.89 5.56 3.43
CA VAL A 30 10.80 4.11 3.23
C VAL A 30 11.95 3.41 3.96
N ASN A 31 11.61 2.74 5.04
CA ASN A 31 12.50 2.10 5.99
C ASN A 31 12.50 0.56 5.91
N SER A 32 11.52 -0.04 5.24
CA SER A 32 11.38 -1.50 5.16
C SER A 32 10.82 -1.95 3.81
N VAL A 33 11.34 -3.06 3.28
CA VAL A 33 10.79 -3.72 2.07
C VAL A 33 9.37 -4.24 2.26
N ASN A 34 8.93 -4.42 3.51
CA ASN A 34 7.57 -4.87 3.81
C ASN A 34 6.59 -3.71 4.03
N GLN A 35 7.02 -2.44 3.88
CA GLN A 35 6.08 -1.34 3.92
C GLN A 35 5.10 -1.44 2.77
N ARG A 36 3.83 -1.28 3.12
CA ARG A 36 2.68 -1.37 2.23
C ARG A 36 2.39 -0.01 1.60
N ILE A 37 2.08 0.00 0.30
CA ILE A 37 1.94 1.21 -0.49
C ILE A 37 0.76 2.05 0.01
N ALA A 38 -0.41 1.45 0.24
CA ALA A 38 -1.56 2.22 0.68
C ALA A 38 -1.51 2.51 2.18
N GLU A 39 -1.42 1.47 3.00
CA GLU A 39 -1.59 1.59 4.44
C GLU A 39 -0.41 2.26 5.16
N ASP A 40 0.82 2.03 4.71
CA ASP A 40 2.01 2.57 5.40
C ASP A 40 2.55 3.85 4.73
N LEU A 41 2.37 4.03 3.42
CA LEU A 41 2.78 5.25 2.70
C LEU A 41 1.63 6.24 2.45
N GLY A 42 0.40 5.85 2.76
CA GLY A 42 -0.77 6.73 2.67
C GLY A 42 -1.28 6.96 1.24
N LEU A 43 -0.92 6.11 0.28
CA LEU A 43 -1.32 6.24 -1.12
C LEU A 43 -2.61 5.44 -1.38
N PHE A 44 -3.76 6.11 -1.35
CA PHE A 44 -5.07 5.48 -1.47
C PHE A 44 -5.82 5.93 -2.73
N GLY A 45 -6.66 5.05 -3.29
CA GLY A 45 -7.44 5.35 -4.49
C GLY A 45 -6.57 5.86 -5.63
N ASP A 46 -6.91 7.04 -6.14
CA ASP A 46 -6.22 7.68 -7.25
C ASP A 46 -4.72 7.87 -7.00
N ASP A 47 -4.28 8.09 -5.75
CA ASP A 47 -2.86 8.29 -5.44
C ASP A 47 -2.02 7.05 -5.78
N ASN A 48 -2.50 5.85 -5.43
CA ASN A 48 -1.77 4.63 -5.79
C ASN A 48 -1.98 4.25 -7.26
N TYR A 49 -3.10 4.64 -7.89
CA TYR A 49 -3.30 4.46 -9.31
C TYR A 49 -2.25 5.25 -10.11
N PHE A 50 -2.12 6.56 -9.83
CA PHE A 50 -1.13 7.42 -10.48
C PHE A 50 0.30 7.01 -10.15
N LEU A 51 0.58 6.53 -8.93
CA LEU A 51 1.87 5.94 -8.59
C LEU A 51 2.23 4.81 -9.55
N LEU A 52 1.33 3.85 -9.77
CA LEU A 52 1.59 2.70 -10.62
C LEU A 52 1.72 3.08 -12.10
N GLU A 53 0.90 4.02 -12.57
CA GLU A 53 1.01 4.56 -13.93
C GLU A 53 2.40 5.18 -14.15
N GLN A 54 2.81 6.09 -13.26
CA GLN A 54 4.15 6.72 -13.33
C GLN A 54 5.28 5.70 -13.18
N PHE A 55 5.07 4.67 -12.36
CA PHE A 55 6.05 3.60 -12.17
C PHE A 55 6.29 2.81 -13.46
N VAL A 56 5.20 2.41 -14.12
CA VAL A 56 5.21 1.69 -15.38
C VAL A 56 5.83 2.53 -16.50
N GLU A 57 5.40 3.79 -16.63
CA GLU A 57 5.90 4.70 -17.67
C GLU A 57 7.37 5.04 -17.49
N LYS A 58 7.80 5.39 -16.26
CA LYS A 58 9.16 5.84 -15.99
C LYS A 58 10.22 4.76 -16.20
N PHE A 59 9.86 3.50 -15.97
CA PHE A 59 10.77 2.37 -16.06
C PHE A 59 10.47 1.44 -17.23
N GLU A 60 9.54 1.82 -18.12
CA GLU A 60 9.14 1.07 -19.31
C GLU A 60 8.78 -0.40 -18.99
N LEU A 61 7.98 -0.61 -17.94
CA LEU A 61 7.66 -1.94 -17.41
C LEU A 61 6.43 -2.54 -18.09
N GLU A 62 6.43 -3.86 -18.27
CA GLU A 62 5.23 -4.58 -18.67
C GLU A 62 4.29 -4.77 -17.47
N HIS A 63 3.01 -4.49 -17.68
CA HIS A 63 1.96 -4.57 -16.66
C HIS A 63 0.89 -5.62 -16.98
N GLU A 64 1.14 -6.49 -17.95
CA GLU A 64 0.23 -7.59 -18.28
C GLU A 64 0.07 -8.53 -17.08
N GLY A 65 -1.17 -8.84 -16.72
CA GLY A 65 -1.49 -9.69 -15.58
C GLY A 65 -1.57 -8.97 -14.22
N LEU A 66 -1.34 -7.64 -14.16
CA LEU A 66 -1.68 -6.86 -12.97
C LEU A 66 -3.20 -6.74 -12.83
N GLU A 67 -3.74 -7.24 -11.73
CA GLU A 67 -5.15 -7.06 -11.35
C GLU A 67 -5.25 -6.02 -10.23
N TYR A 68 -5.43 -4.74 -10.59
CA TYR A 68 -5.40 -3.61 -9.64
C TYR A 68 -6.32 -3.81 -8.42
N GLU A 69 -7.56 -4.25 -8.64
CA GLU A 69 -8.58 -4.47 -7.60
C GLU A 69 -8.17 -5.53 -6.57
N ARG A 70 -7.17 -6.37 -6.86
CA ARG A 70 -6.62 -7.31 -5.86
C ARG A 70 -5.69 -6.63 -4.85
N TYR A 71 -5.08 -5.52 -5.23
CA TYR A 71 -4.05 -4.85 -4.42
C TYR A 71 -4.58 -3.58 -3.76
N PHE A 72 -5.49 -2.88 -4.41
CA PHE A 72 -5.95 -1.56 -3.98
C PHE A 72 -7.46 -1.41 -4.14
N TYR A 73 -8.04 -0.57 -3.29
CA TYR A 73 -9.39 -0.06 -3.48
C TYR A 73 -9.34 1.17 -4.38
N SER A 74 -10.32 1.29 -5.27
CA SER A 74 -10.53 2.51 -6.03
C SER A 74 -11.02 3.66 -5.15
N GLU A 75 -10.87 4.91 -5.62
CA GLU A 75 -11.40 6.07 -4.90
C GLU A 75 -12.92 5.98 -4.69
N ALA A 76 -13.65 5.48 -5.69
CA ALA A 76 -15.09 5.29 -5.62
C ALA A 76 -15.48 4.32 -4.50
N GLU A 77 -14.71 3.28 -4.25
CA GLU A 77 -14.98 2.33 -3.15
C GLU A 77 -14.68 2.93 -1.78
N LEU A 78 -13.64 3.75 -1.68
CA LEU A 78 -13.24 4.40 -0.43
C LEU A 78 -14.17 5.57 -0.07
N PHE A 79 -14.69 6.29 -1.06
CA PHE A 79 -15.37 7.56 -0.89
C PHE A 79 -16.76 7.65 -1.56
N ASP A 80 -17.43 6.51 -1.79
CA ASP A 80 -18.83 6.52 -2.25
C ASP A 80 -19.70 7.39 -1.33
N SER A 81 -20.68 8.08 -1.91
CA SER A 81 -21.62 8.94 -1.17
C SER A 81 -22.32 8.19 -0.03
N LYS A 82 -22.58 6.88 -0.20
CA LYS A 82 -23.13 6.04 0.87
C LYS A 82 -22.13 5.79 1.99
N ALA A 83 -20.87 5.54 1.66
CA ALA A 83 -19.78 5.37 2.62
C ALA A 83 -19.58 6.66 3.43
N ALA A 84 -19.59 7.82 2.77
CA ALA A 84 -19.50 9.13 3.40
C ALA A 84 -20.67 9.37 4.37
N LEU A 85 -21.91 9.08 3.96
CA LEU A 85 -23.09 9.19 4.82
C LEU A 85 -23.01 8.24 6.02
N PHE A 86 -22.62 6.98 5.82
CA PHE A 86 -22.45 5.99 6.89
C PHE A 86 -21.39 6.44 7.90
N ASN A 87 -20.25 6.94 7.41
CA ASN A 87 -19.18 7.45 8.27
C ASN A 87 -19.64 8.69 9.04
N LEU A 88 -20.43 9.57 8.44
CA LEU A 88 -21.00 10.74 9.11
C LEU A 88 -21.94 10.33 10.25
N PHE A 89 -22.83 9.36 10.02
CA PHE A 89 -23.68 8.81 11.08
C PHE A 89 -22.86 8.13 12.17
N THR A 90 -21.84 7.36 11.80
CA THR A 90 -20.93 6.72 12.75
C THR A 90 -20.19 7.74 13.62
N LEU A 91 -19.73 8.85 13.04
CA LEU A 91 -19.11 9.97 13.76
C LEU A 91 -20.06 10.61 14.76
N SER A 92 -21.34 10.77 14.39
CA SER A 92 -22.35 11.35 15.28
C SER A 92 -22.58 10.53 16.56
N VAL A 93 -22.31 9.23 16.51
CA VAL A 93 -22.34 8.34 17.68
C VAL A 93 -20.99 8.30 18.39
N TRP A 94 -19.88 8.23 17.64
CA TRP A 94 -18.55 8.11 18.20
C TRP A 94 -18.08 9.34 18.98
N LEU A 95 -18.40 10.55 18.50
CA LEU A 95 -17.99 11.80 19.15
C LEU A 95 -18.56 11.92 20.58
N PRO A 96 -19.88 11.76 20.82
CA PRO A 96 -20.42 11.71 22.18
C PRO A 96 -19.81 10.61 23.05
N MET A 97 -19.58 9.40 22.49
CA MET A 97 -18.93 8.32 23.23
C MET A 97 -17.54 8.75 23.71
N LYS A 98 -16.72 9.35 22.83
CA LYS A 98 -15.40 9.88 23.21
C LYS A 98 -15.50 11.02 24.21
N THR A 99 -16.49 11.90 24.09
CA THR A 99 -16.74 12.95 25.08
C THR A 99 -17.03 12.35 26.46
N ILE A 100 -17.84 11.28 26.55
CA ILE A 100 -18.13 10.60 27.81
C ILE A 100 -16.86 9.94 28.39
N GLU A 101 -16.06 9.24 27.58
CA GLU A 101 -14.79 8.67 28.04
C GLU A 101 -13.88 9.74 28.64
N LEU A 102 -13.73 10.88 27.96
CA LEU A 102 -12.89 11.99 28.41
C LEU A 102 -13.43 12.63 29.69
N LEU A 103 -14.74 12.91 29.77
CA LEU A 103 -15.39 13.47 30.96
C LEU A 103 -15.31 12.54 32.17
N THR A 104 -15.24 11.23 31.94
CA THR A 104 -15.07 10.23 33.01
C THR A 104 -13.60 9.89 33.29
N LEU A 105 -12.64 10.68 32.78
CA LEU A 105 -11.21 10.46 32.93
C LEU A 105 -10.79 9.03 32.53
N ASN A 106 -11.37 8.53 31.44
CA ASN A 106 -11.17 7.18 30.90
C ASN A 106 -11.53 6.03 31.85
N LYS A 107 -12.35 6.28 32.90
CA LYS A 107 -12.87 5.21 33.78
C LYS A 107 -13.79 4.26 33.04
N PHE A 108 -14.54 4.77 32.06
CA PHE A 108 -15.31 3.96 31.13
C PHE A 108 -14.61 4.00 29.77
N LYS A 109 -14.31 2.81 29.23
CA LYS A 109 -13.81 2.64 27.86
C LYS A 109 -14.94 2.07 27.02
N LEU A 110 -15.42 2.87 26.09
CA LEU A 110 -16.47 2.54 25.15
C LEU A 110 -15.83 2.06 23.83
N ASN A 111 -16.38 1.00 23.26
CA ASN A 111 -15.83 0.45 22.02
C ASN A 111 -16.04 1.43 20.86
N LYS A 112 -14.99 1.66 20.06
CA LYS A 112 -15.08 2.47 18.84
C LYS A 112 -16.03 1.76 17.86
N PRO A 113 -17.05 2.45 17.32
CA PRO A 113 -17.89 1.89 16.28
C PRO A 113 -17.09 1.68 15.00
N SER A 114 -17.50 0.69 14.20
CA SER A 114 -16.87 0.39 12.92
C SER A 114 -17.20 1.47 11.90
N PHE A 115 -16.17 2.04 11.29
CA PHE A 115 -16.32 2.90 10.11
C PHE A 115 -16.54 2.03 8.88
N TYR A 116 -17.10 2.63 7.83
CA TYR A 116 -17.24 1.98 6.54
C TYR A 116 -15.88 1.47 6.06
N LYS A 117 -15.90 0.25 5.53
CA LYS A 117 -14.79 -0.36 4.81
C LYS A 117 -15.39 -1.07 3.59
N PRO A 118 -14.72 -1.05 2.43
CA PRO A 118 -15.14 -1.86 1.29
C PRO A 118 -15.28 -3.35 1.67
N GLU A 119 -16.19 -4.05 1.00
CA GLU A 119 -16.61 -5.41 1.39
C GLU A 119 -15.57 -6.48 1.05
N HIS A 120 -14.79 -6.29 0.00
CA HIS A 120 -13.78 -7.26 -0.42
C HIS A 120 -12.42 -6.98 0.24
N PRO A 121 -11.62 -8.00 0.56
CA PRO A 121 -10.25 -7.77 1.00
C PRO A 121 -9.35 -7.40 -0.19
N VAL A 122 -8.34 -6.58 0.06
CA VAL A 122 -7.23 -6.33 -0.87
C VAL A 122 -5.91 -6.72 -0.21
N ASN A 123 -4.94 -7.12 -1.01
CA ASN A 123 -3.59 -7.43 -0.58
C ASN A 123 -2.66 -6.27 -0.96
N ASP A 124 -2.57 -5.28 -0.08
CA ASP A 124 -1.79 -4.07 -0.31
C ASP A 124 -0.37 -4.40 -0.79
N MET A 125 0.00 -3.83 -1.94
CA MET A 125 1.32 -4.07 -2.53
C MET A 125 2.41 -3.57 -1.59
N THR A 126 3.55 -4.24 -1.57
CA THR A 126 4.69 -3.81 -0.75
C THR A 126 5.80 -3.20 -1.59
N PHE A 127 6.71 -2.47 -0.93
CA PHE A 127 7.96 -2.05 -1.57
C PHE A 127 8.70 -3.24 -2.21
N LYS A 128 8.70 -4.41 -1.57
CA LYS A 128 9.30 -5.63 -2.12
C LYS A 128 8.67 -6.06 -3.45
N ASP A 129 7.36 -5.92 -3.61
CA ASP A 129 6.66 -6.27 -4.84
C ASP A 129 7.04 -5.32 -5.97
N MET A 130 7.08 -4.00 -5.71
CA MET A 130 7.57 -3.02 -6.69
C MET A 130 9.04 -3.24 -7.06
N LEU A 131 9.87 -3.61 -6.09
CA LEU A 131 11.27 -3.96 -6.33
C LEU A 131 11.39 -5.21 -7.22
N THR A 132 10.54 -6.21 -6.99
CA THR A 132 10.50 -7.44 -7.80
C THR A 132 10.06 -7.12 -9.23
N TRP A 133 8.99 -6.35 -9.39
CA TRP A 133 8.50 -5.92 -10.69
C TRP A 133 9.58 -5.15 -11.47
N TYR A 134 10.27 -4.21 -10.83
CA TYR A 134 11.38 -3.50 -11.44
C TYR A 134 12.54 -4.42 -11.89
N LEU A 135 12.87 -5.44 -11.10
CA LEU A 135 13.96 -6.36 -11.42
C LEU A 135 13.62 -7.33 -12.55
N GLU A 136 12.35 -7.72 -12.66
CA GLU A 136 11.84 -8.66 -13.66
C GLU A 136 11.42 -7.98 -14.97
N GLY A 137 11.12 -6.68 -14.95
CA GLY A 137 10.60 -5.94 -16.10
C GLY A 137 9.14 -6.26 -16.44
N THR A 138 8.57 -7.27 -15.79
CA THR A 138 7.22 -7.78 -15.96
C THR A 138 6.56 -7.91 -14.60
N TYR A 139 5.24 -7.81 -14.56
CA TYR A 139 4.51 -7.95 -13.31
C TYR A 139 4.70 -9.37 -12.74
N ALA A 140 5.40 -9.45 -11.60
CA ALA A 140 5.64 -10.68 -10.87
C ALA A 140 5.55 -10.42 -9.37
N THR A 141 4.80 -11.26 -8.65
CA THR A 141 4.67 -11.12 -7.20
C THR A 141 5.90 -11.64 -6.47
N SER A 142 6.32 -10.94 -5.41
CA SER A 142 7.56 -11.24 -4.68
C SER A 142 7.54 -12.57 -3.91
N GLU A 143 6.39 -13.25 -3.85
CA GLU A 143 6.23 -14.60 -3.33
C GLU A 143 6.76 -15.67 -4.31
N HIS A 144 6.83 -15.34 -5.59
CA HIS A 144 7.24 -16.27 -6.63
C HIS A 144 8.73 -16.22 -6.93
N VAL A 145 9.45 -15.17 -6.55
CA VAL A 145 10.87 -14.97 -6.86
C VAL A 145 11.70 -14.75 -5.59
N GLN A 146 12.77 -15.53 -5.44
CA GLN A 146 13.77 -15.34 -4.40
C GLN A 146 15.12 -15.00 -5.04
N TYR A 147 15.67 -13.85 -4.69
CA TYR A 147 17.00 -13.46 -5.14
C TYR A 147 18.08 -13.97 -4.18
N ARG A 148 19.08 -14.65 -4.74
CA ARG A 148 20.32 -15.03 -4.04
C ARG A 148 21.47 -14.20 -4.60
N ILE A 149 22.28 -13.62 -3.73
CA ILE A 149 23.46 -12.87 -4.15
C ILE A 149 24.46 -13.87 -4.75
N LYS A 150 24.95 -13.58 -5.97
CA LYS A 150 26.06 -14.33 -6.56
C LYS A 150 27.27 -14.23 -5.63
N SER A 151 27.74 -15.37 -5.15
CA SER A 151 29.02 -15.41 -4.45
C SER A 151 30.11 -15.25 -5.50
N THR A 152 30.86 -14.16 -5.40
CA THR A 152 32.05 -13.92 -6.22
C THR A 152 33.11 -14.98 -5.97
#